data_AF-A0A1W5T388-F1
#
_entry.id   AF-A0A1W5T388-F1
#
_cell.length_a   1.000
_cell.length_b   1.000
_cell.length_c   1.000
_cell.angle_alpha   90.00
_cell.angle_beta   90.00
_cell.angle_gamma   90.00
#
_symmetry.space_group_name_H-M   'P 1'
#
loop_
_entity.id
_entity.type
_entity.pdbx_description
1 polymer ?
#
loop_
_entity_poly.entity_id
_entity_poly.type
_entity_poly.pdbx_seq_one_letter_code
_entity_poly.pdbx_strand_id
1 'polypeptide(L)'
;MTPVARAAAGAPTGPTGPKPPPAVSPLTHLETLEAEAAHIFREVAGEFDRSTLLFSGGKDSIVMLHVALKAFAPAPLPFPLLHVDTGHNFPEVLAYRDRIVARHDLRLDVASVQSYIDDGTLRERPDGTRNPLQTLPLLDAIRDGRFGAVFGGGRRDEEKARAKERVFSLRDQFGAWDPRRQRPELWQLYNGQHEPGEHVRVFPLSNWTELDVWQYIEHEGIELPEIYFAHRRKVFRRDGMWLAPGDWGGPRDREELCERQVRYRTVGDMSCTGAVDSSAATVQEVITEIAASRVTERGASRADDRLSEAAMEDRKREGYF
;
A
#
# COMPACT_ATOMS: atom_id res chain seq x y z
N MET A 1 -0.68 -91.74 12.74
CA MET A 1 -1.95 -91.06 12.40
C MET A 1 -1.78 -89.60 12.76
N THR A 2 -1.61 -88.75 11.75
CA THR A 2 -1.27 -87.32 11.86
C THR A 2 -2.56 -86.49 11.84
N PRO A 3 -2.74 -85.47 12.71
CA PRO A 3 -3.96 -84.67 12.69
C PRO A 3 -3.90 -83.59 11.60
N VAL A 4 -5.04 -83.38 10.94
CA VAL A 4 -5.24 -82.39 9.88
C VAL A 4 -5.53 -81.02 10.49
N ALA A 5 -4.79 -80.00 10.07
CA ALA A 5 -4.99 -78.60 10.48
C ALA A 5 -6.23 -77.99 9.79
N ARG A 6 -7.05 -77.28 10.57
CA ARG A 6 -8.28 -76.62 10.13
C ARG A 6 -7.94 -75.19 9.68
N ALA A 7 -8.23 -74.85 8.42
CA ALA A 7 -8.03 -73.52 7.86
C ALA A 7 -8.99 -72.50 8.51
N ALA A 8 -8.47 -71.34 8.92
CA ALA A 8 -9.24 -70.22 9.43
C ALA A 8 -9.93 -69.48 8.27
N ALA A 9 -11.24 -69.27 8.40
CA ALA A 9 -12.04 -68.50 7.46
C ALA A 9 -11.69 -67.00 7.53
N GLY A 10 -11.41 -66.40 6.37
CA GLY A 10 -11.15 -64.97 6.23
C GLY A 10 -12.39 -64.12 6.56
N ALA A 11 -12.18 -63.02 7.28
CA ALA A 11 -13.22 -62.04 7.60
C ALA A 11 -13.67 -61.27 6.33
N PRO A 12 -14.95 -60.90 6.22
CA PRO A 12 -15.45 -60.16 5.06
C PRO A 12 -14.95 -58.71 5.10
N THR A 13 -14.31 -58.27 4.02
CA THR A 13 -13.97 -56.86 3.78
C THR A 13 -15.24 -56.10 3.41
N GLY A 14 -15.80 -55.37 4.38
CA GLY A 14 -16.91 -54.45 4.15
C GLY A 14 -16.54 -53.35 3.15
N PRO A 15 -17.52 -52.78 2.43
CA PRO A 15 -17.27 -51.74 1.44
C PRO A 15 -16.69 -50.50 2.12
N THR A 16 -15.53 -50.05 1.66
CA THR A 16 -14.91 -48.79 2.06
C THR A 16 -15.76 -47.65 1.51
N GLY A 17 -16.58 -47.04 2.37
CA GLY A 17 -17.31 -45.82 2.04
C GLY A 17 -16.35 -44.70 1.56
N PRO A 18 -16.85 -43.74 0.78
CA PRO A 18 -16.02 -42.64 0.27
C PRO A 18 -15.34 -41.92 1.44
N LYS A 19 -14.02 -41.74 1.32
CA LYS A 19 -13.21 -41.01 2.29
C LYS A 19 -13.82 -39.61 2.45
N PRO A 20 -14.09 -39.15 3.69
CA PRO A 20 -14.62 -37.80 3.89
C PRO A 20 -13.66 -36.78 3.25
N PRO A 21 -14.19 -35.69 2.68
CA PRO A 21 -13.35 -34.64 2.11
C PRO A 21 -12.35 -34.18 3.17
N PRO A 22 -11.11 -33.83 2.76
CA PRO A 22 -10.10 -33.37 3.70
C PRO A 22 -10.69 -32.22 4.54
N ALA A 23 -10.48 -32.29 5.85
CA ALA A 23 -10.90 -31.23 6.75
C ALA A 23 -10.24 -29.92 6.31
N VAL A 24 -11.04 -28.90 6.04
CA VAL A 24 -10.53 -27.57 5.73
C VAL A 24 -9.99 -26.99 7.03
N SER A 25 -8.67 -26.79 7.10
CA SER A 25 -8.04 -26.09 8.22
C SER A 25 -8.57 -24.65 8.27
N PRO A 26 -8.84 -24.09 9.46
CA PRO A 26 -9.23 -22.70 9.57
C PRO A 26 -8.12 -21.79 9.03
N LEU A 27 -8.50 -20.74 8.32
CA LEU A 27 -7.55 -19.72 7.84
C LEU A 27 -6.86 -19.06 9.02
N THR A 28 -5.57 -18.80 8.85
CA THR A 28 -4.81 -17.92 9.72
C THR A 28 -5.28 -16.47 9.54
N HIS A 29 -4.82 -15.59 10.45
CA HIS A 29 -5.12 -14.15 10.37
C HIS A 29 -4.64 -13.52 9.05
N LEU A 30 -3.40 -13.80 8.64
CA LEU A 30 -2.84 -13.26 7.39
C LEU A 30 -3.55 -13.81 6.14
N GLU A 31 -3.90 -15.10 6.14
CA GLU A 31 -4.69 -15.68 5.03
C GLU A 31 -6.09 -15.07 4.95
N THR A 32 -6.70 -14.73 6.09
CA THR A 32 -7.99 -14.03 6.13
C THR A 32 -7.87 -12.62 5.54
N LEU A 33 -6.83 -11.88 5.92
CA LEU A 33 -6.55 -10.54 5.39
C LEU A 33 -6.23 -10.57 3.88
N GLU A 34 -5.45 -11.54 3.42
CA GLU A 34 -5.18 -11.77 1.99
C GLU A 34 -6.47 -12.07 1.23
N ALA A 35 -7.31 -12.97 1.75
CA ALA A 35 -8.57 -13.33 1.13
C ALA A 35 -9.54 -12.14 1.04
N GLU A 36 -9.62 -11.31 2.09
CA GLU A 36 -10.42 -10.08 2.09
C GLU A 36 -9.94 -9.09 1.03
N ALA A 37 -8.63 -8.81 0.98
CA ALA A 37 -8.05 -7.91 0.00
C ALA A 37 -8.22 -8.44 -1.44
N ALA A 38 -8.03 -9.74 -1.66
CA ALA A 38 -8.25 -10.39 -2.96
C ALA A 38 -9.73 -10.34 -3.39
N HIS A 39 -10.66 -10.48 -2.45
CA HIS A 39 -12.09 -10.30 -2.69
C HIS A 39 -12.40 -8.86 -3.15
N ILE A 40 -11.88 -7.86 -2.44
CA ILE A 40 -12.06 -6.44 -2.80
C ILE A 40 -11.54 -6.15 -4.23
N PHE A 41 -10.38 -6.68 -4.60
CA PHE A 41 -9.85 -6.53 -5.97
C PHE A 41 -10.80 -7.11 -7.03
N ARG A 42 -11.37 -8.29 -6.76
CA ARG A 42 -12.27 -8.97 -7.69
C ARG A 42 -13.62 -8.28 -7.82
N GLU A 43 -14.16 -7.75 -6.71
CA GLU A 43 -15.39 -6.94 -6.74
C GLU A 43 -15.20 -5.72 -7.64
N VAL A 44 -14.08 -5.00 -7.50
CA VAL A 44 -13.79 -3.86 -8.37
C VAL A 44 -13.62 -4.27 -9.84
N ALA A 45 -12.95 -5.38 -10.11
CA ALA A 45 -12.83 -5.88 -11.48
C ALA A 45 -14.17 -6.35 -12.08
N GLY A 46 -15.12 -6.76 -11.25
CA GLY A 46 -16.47 -7.16 -11.67
C GLY A 46 -17.45 -6.00 -11.85
N GLU A 47 -17.26 -4.89 -11.11
CA GLU A 47 -18.19 -3.74 -11.10
C GLU A 47 -17.74 -2.54 -11.96
N PHE A 48 -16.46 -2.41 -12.27
CA PHE A 48 -15.91 -1.20 -12.93
C PHE A 48 -15.27 -1.51 -14.29
N ASP A 49 -15.63 -0.71 -15.30
CA ASP A 49 -15.07 -0.83 -16.66
C ASP A 49 -13.55 -0.54 -16.71
N ARG A 50 -13.09 0.41 -15.89
CA ARG A 50 -11.69 0.87 -15.85
C ARG A 50 -11.28 1.16 -14.43
N SER A 51 -10.23 0.50 -13.98
CA SER A 51 -9.59 0.74 -12.70
C SER A 51 -8.09 0.97 -12.86
N THR A 52 -7.43 1.47 -11.82
CA THR A 52 -5.97 1.61 -11.75
C THR A 52 -5.48 1.40 -10.32
N LEU A 53 -4.25 0.94 -10.16
CA LEU A 53 -3.61 0.73 -8.86
C LEU A 53 -2.52 1.78 -8.61
N LEU A 54 -2.66 2.58 -7.54
CA LEU A 54 -1.64 3.54 -7.16
C LEU A 54 -0.39 2.83 -6.63
N PHE A 55 0.71 2.91 -7.39
CA PHE A 55 1.95 2.17 -7.12
C PHE A 55 3.15 3.10 -6.98
N SER A 56 3.44 3.51 -5.74
CA SER A 56 4.60 4.34 -5.43
C SER A 56 5.91 3.54 -5.32
N GLY A 57 5.83 2.23 -5.09
CA GLY A 57 6.98 1.40 -4.71
C GLY A 57 7.24 1.41 -3.19
N GLY A 58 6.38 2.04 -2.40
CA GLY A 58 6.40 1.92 -0.95
C GLY A 58 5.82 0.57 -0.47
N LYS A 59 6.19 0.13 0.73
CA LYS A 59 5.84 -1.19 1.31
C LYS A 59 4.37 -1.59 1.16
N ASP A 60 3.43 -0.67 1.44
CA ASP A 60 2.00 -0.99 1.40
C ASP A 60 1.53 -1.16 -0.05
N SER A 61 2.04 -0.34 -0.98
CA SER A 61 1.75 -0.49 -2.41
C SER A 61 2.38 -1.75 -3.01
N ILE A 62 3.51 -2.21 -2.46
CA ILE A 62 4.15 -3.48 -2.84
C ILE A 62 3.28 -4.66 -2.39
N VAL A 63 2.86 -4.68 -1.12
CA VAL A 63 1.95 -5.73 -0.61
C VAL A 63 0.63 -5.71 -1.37
N MET A 64 0.06 -4.53 -1.62
CA MET A 64 -1.16 -4.36 -2.39
C MET A 64 -1.02 -4.94 -3.80
N LEU A 65 0.10 -4.67 -4.50
CA LEU A 65 0.39 -5.23 -5.81
C LEU A 65 0.57 -6.77 -5.76
N HIS A 66 1.27 -7.28 -4.74
CA HIS A 66 1.48 -8.72 -4.57
C HIS A 66 0.14 -9.46 -4.41
N VAL A 67 -0.76 -8.95 -3.55
CA VAL A 67 -2.10 -9.51 -3.37
C VAL A 67 -2.92 -9.39 -4.67
N ALA A 68 -2.83 -8.28 -5.39
CA ALA A 68 -3.49 -8.14 -6.69
C ALA A 68 -3.04 -9.20 -7.69
N LEU A 69 -1.72 -9.44 -7.80
CA LEU A 69 -1.16 -10.49 -8.67
C LEU A 69 -1.71 -11.87 -8.30
N LYS A 70 -1.79 -12.20 -6.99
CA LYS A 70 -2.41 -13.46 -6.52
C LYS A 70 -3.90 -13.53 -6.82
N ALA A 71 -4.63 -12.42 -6.71
CA ALA A 71 -6.08 -12.38 -6.93
C ALA A 71 -6.48 -12.71 -8.37
N PHE A 72 -5.64 -12.37 -9.35
CA PHE A 72 -5.90 -12.59 -10.78
C PHE A 72 -5.09 -13.74 -11.40
N ALA A 73 -4.10 -14.29 -10.70
CA ALA A 73 -3.32 -15.42 -11.20
C ALA A 73 -4.22 -16.59 -11.65
N PRO A 74 -3.91 -17.26 -12.78
CA PRO A 74 -2.77 -17.05 -13.67
C PRO A 74 -3.01 -15.99 -14.78
N ALA A 75 -4.14 -15.29 -14.77
CA ALA A 75 -4.42 -14.23 -15.73
C ALA A 75 -3.58 -12.97 -15.44
N PRO A 76 -3.29 -12.14 -16.45
CA PRO A 76 -2.64 -10.85 -16.24
C PRO A 76 -3.53 -9.90 -15.42
N LEU A 77 -2.92 -8.89 -14.80
CA LEU A 77 -3.66 -7.84 -14.11
C LEU A 77 -4.59 -7.10 -15.09
N PRO A 78 -5.89 -6.94 -14.76
CA PRO A 78 -6.86 -6.31 -15.67
C PRO A 78 -6.79 -4.77 -15.68
N PHE A 79 -5.93 -4.18 -14.87
CA PHE A 79 -5.77 -2.72 -14.72
C PHE A 79 -4.29 -2.32 -14.76
N PRO A 80 -3.97 -1.11 -15.25
CA PRO A 80 -2.62 -0.55 -15.16
C PRO A 80 -2.29 -0.12 -13.73
N LEU A 81 -1.01 0.17 -13.53
CA LEU A 81 -0.51 0.89 -12.37
C LEU A 81 -0.45 2.40 -12.69
N LEU A 82 -0.62 3.23 -11.67
CA LEU A 82 -0.45 4.67 -11.75
C LEU A 82 0.52 5.15 -10.67
N HIS A 83 1.51 5.95 -11.04
CA HIS A 83 2.43 6.61 -10.11
C HIS A 83 2.39 8.12 -10.32
N VAL A 84 2.25 8.89 -9.25
CA VAL A 84 2.38 10.35 -9.28
C VAL A 84 3.80 10.72 -8.86
N ASP A 85 4.62 11.14 -9.83
CA ASP A 85 6.04 11.39 -9.62
C ASP A 85 6.27 12.86 -9.32
N THR A 86 6.67 13.16 -8.09
CA THR A 86 6.97 14.53 -7.65
C THR A 86 8.32 15.03 -8.14
N GLY A 87 9.20 14.13 -8.59
CA GLY A 87 10.63 14.40 -8.75
C GLY A 87 11.40 14.42 -7.43
N HIS A 88 10.73 14.24 -6.28
CA HIS A 88 11.36 14.19 -4.95
C HIS A 88 11.36 12.76 -4.38
N ASN A 89 11.12 11.76 -5.20
CA ASN A 89 11.08 10.35 -4.80
C ASN A 89 12.48 9.82 -4.42
N PHE A 90 12.54 8.82 -3.54
CA PHE A 90 13.80 8.13 -3.25
C PHE A 90 14.25 7.28 -4.44
N PRO A 91 15.51 7.39 -4.90
CA PRO A 91 16.02 6.60 -6.01
C PRO A 91 15.90 5.10 -5.79
N GLU A 92 16.10 4.62 -4.55
CA GLU A 92 15.98 3.21 -4.20
C GLU A 92 14.57 2.67 -4.44
N VAL A 93 13.55 3.50 -4.17
CA VAL A 93 12.14 3.14 -4.37
C VAL A 93 11.79 3.14 -5.85
N LEU A 94 12.25 4.12 -6.63
CA LEU A 94 12.04 4.14 -8.08
C LEU A 94 12.72 2.95 -8.77
N ALA A 95 13.96 2.63 -8.39
CA ALA A 95 14.68 1.48 -8.93
C ALA A 95 13.98 0.15 -8.63
N TYR A 96 13.37 0.01 -7.44
CA TYR A 96 12.54 -1.13 -7.11
C TYR A 96 11.27 -1.18 -7.96
N ARG A 97 10.53 -0.06 -8.04
CA ARG A 97 9.29 0.07 -8.83
C ARG A 97 9.52 -0.39 -10.26
N ASP A 98 10.52 0.16 -10.92
CA ASP A 98 10.81 -0.11 -12.34
C ASP A 98 11.20 -1.58 -12.56
N ARG A 99 11.97 -2.16 -11.63
CA ARG A 99 12.32 -3.59 -11.66
C ARG A 99 11.09 -4.50 -11.54
N ILE A 100 10.18 -4.21 -10.62
CA ILE A 100 8.96 -5.04 -10.43
C ILE A 100 8.01 -4.90 -11.60
N VAL A 101 7.82 -3.68 -12.12
CA VAL A 101 7.00 -3.44 -13.32
C VAL A 101 7.52 -4.25 -14.50
N ALA A 102 8.84 -4.23 -14.74
CA ALA A 102 9.46 -5.01 -15.81
C ALA A 102 9.38 -6.53 -15.56
N ARG A 103 9.59 -6.98 -14.31
CA ARG A 103 9.57 -8.41 -13.94
C ARG A 103 8.22 -9.07 -14.21
N HIS A 104 7.12 -8.33 -14.03
CA HIS A 104 5.76 -8.82 -14.18
C HIS A 104 5.07 -8.35 -15.48
N ASP A 105 5.80 -7.70 -16.39
CA ASP A 105 5.28 -7.14 -17.65
C ASP A 105 4.05 -6.24 -17.44
N LEU A 106 4.14 -5.34 -16.46
CA LEU A 106 3.03 -4.48 -16.06
C LEU A 106 3.04 -3.16 -16.83
N ARG A 107 1.86 -2.63 -17.10
CA ARG A 107 1.71 -1.27 -17.59
C ARG A 107 1.75 -0.29 -16.41
N LEU A 108 2.68 0.67 -16.46
CA LEU A 108 2.78 1.77 -15.51
C LEU A 108 2.56 3.11 -16.23
N ASP A 109 1.53 3.84 -15.84
CA ASP A 109 1.32 5.24 -16.23
C ASP A 109 1.95 6.16 -15.16
N VAL A 110 2.72 7.17 -15.58
CA VAL A 110 3.40 8.11 -14.67
C VAL A 110 2.88 9.53 -14.90
N ALA A 111 2.29 10.12 -13.85
CA ALA A 111 1.88 11.51 -13.82
C ALA A 111 2.98 12.36 -13.18
N SER A 112 3.74 13.11 -13.98
CA SER A 112 4.87 13.91 -13.49
C SER A 112 4.42 15.29 -13.00
N VAL A 113 4.63 15.58 -11.71
CA VAL A 113 4.43 16.93 -11.14
C VAL A 113 5.38 17.93 -11.80
N GLN A 114 6.60 17.51 -12.16
CA GLN A 114 7.57 18.38 -12.84
C GLN A 114 7.01 18.93 -14.14
N SER A 115 6.29 18.12 -14.95
CA SER A 115 5.69 18.59 -16.20
C SER A 115 4.69 19.74 -15.99
N TYR A 116 3.90 19.70 -14.91
CA TYR A 116 2.95 20.76 -14.56
C TYR A 116 3.66 22.02 -14.03
N ILE A 117 4.86 21.88 -13.47
CA ILE A 117 5.68 23.03 -13.07
C ILE A 117 6.31 23.66 -14.31
N ASP A 118 6.81 22.85 -15.24
CA ASP A 118 7.47 23.30 -16.46
C ASP A 118 6.52 24.03 -17.42
N ASP A 119 5.26 23.61 -17.50
CA ASP A 119 4.22 24.27 -18.30
C ASP A 119 3.54 25.47 -17.59
N GLY A 120 3.85 25.68 -16.31
CA GLY A 120 3.36 26.79 -15.49
C GLY A 120 1.97 26.59 -14.87
N THR A 121 1.35 25.42 -15.02
CA THR A 121 0.07 25.06 -14.37
C THR A 121 0.20 25.00 -12.86
N LEU A 122 1.32 24.45 -12.37
CA LEU A 122 1.71 24.44 -10.96
C LEU A 122 2.94 25.31 -10.75
N ARG A 123 3.16 25.71 -9.49
CA ARG A 123 4.34 26.47 -9.08
C ARG A 123 4.99 25.80 -7.90
N GLU A 124 6.31 25.90 -7.85
CA GLU A 124 7.08 25.46 -6.71
C GLU A 124 6.63 26.15 -5.42
N ARG A 125 6.53 25.35 -4.36
CA ARG A 125 6.12 25.85 -3.05
C ARG A 125 7.31 26.50 -2.35
N PRO A 126 7.10 27.60 -1.60
CA PRO A 126 8.20 28.23 -0.84
C PRO A 126 8.84 27.31 0.20
N ASP A 127 8.10 26.30 0.67
CA ASP A 127 8.59 25.29 1.62
C ASP A 127 9.48 24.21 0.97
N GLY A 128 9.53 24.14 -0.37
CA GLY A 128 10.29 23.14 -1.12
C GLY A 128 9.68 21.73 -1.10
N THR A 129 8.47 21.56 -0.57
CA THR A 129 7.75 20.28 -0.61
C THR A 129 6.87 20.21 -1.85
N ARG A 130 6.81 19.04 -2.49
CA ARG A 130 5.93 18.81 -3.65
C ARG A 130 4.80 17.83 -3.36
N ASN A 131 4.79 17.21 -2.19
CA ASN A 131 3.73 16.27 -1.79
C ASN A 131 2.31 16.85 -1.96
N PRO A 132 1.98 18.11 -1.57
CA PRO A 132 0.66 18.67 -1.82
C PRO A 132 0.34 18.94 -3.30
N LEU A 133 1.36 19.03 -4.16
CA LEU A 133 1.20 19.30 -5.59
C LEU A 133 0.76 18.06 -6.38
N GLN A 134 0.75 16.87 -5.75
CA GLN A 134 0.35 15.61 -6.38
C GLN A 134 -1.13 15.54 -6.76
N THR A 135 -1.99 16.31 -6.08
CA THR A 135 -3.46 16.20 -6.22
C THR A 135 -3.91 16.48 -7.65
N LEU A 136 -3.46 17.58 -8.26
CA LEU A 136 -3.91 17.94 -9.61
C LEU A 136 -3.45 16.91 -10.67
N PRO A 137 -2.16 16.52 -10.73
CA PRO A 137 -1.72 15.45 -11.64
C PRO A 137 -2.42 14.12 -11.43
N LEU A 138 -2.74 13.76 -10.18
CA LEU A 138 -3.53 12.56 -9.87
C LEU A 138 -4.92 12.65 -10.48
N LEU A 139 -5.65 13.74 -10.23
CA LEU A 139 -7.02 13.92 -10.71
C LEU A 139 -7.09 13.97 -12.24
N ASP A 140 -6.13 14.64 -12.87
CA ASP A 140 -6.03 14.68 -14.33
C ASP A 140 -5.72 13.29 -14.90
N ALA A 141 -4.80 12.53 -14.31
CA ALA A 141 -4.51 11.15 -14.74
C ALA A 141 -5.75 10.23 -14.59
N ILE A 142 -6.56 10.43 -13.55
CA ILE A 142 -7.81 9.69 -13.34
C ILE A 142 -8.84 10.02 -14.42
N ARG A 143 -9.04 11.31 -14.69
CA ARG A 143 -9.96 11.79 -15.71
C ARG A 143 -9.54 11.29 -17.09
N ASP A 144 -8.28 11.43 -17.44
CA ASP A 144 -7.75 11.10 -18.77
C ASP A 144 -7.73 9.58 -19.00
N GLY A 145 -7.43 8.80 -17.95
CA GLY A 145 -7.57 7.34 -17.95
C GLY A 145 -9.02 6.85 -17.92
N ARG A 146 -9.97 7.74 -17.57
CA ARG A 146 -11.38 7.46 -17.28
C ARG A 146 -11.52 6.33 -16.25
N PHE A 147 -10.72 6.37 -15.19
CA PHE A 147 -10.75 5.35 -14.15
C PHE A 147 -11.96 5.58 -13.23
N GLY A 148 -12.89 4.62 -13.20
CA GLY A 148 -14.02 4.61 -12.27
C GLY A 148 -13.64 4.11 -10.87
N ALA A 149 -12.57 3.33 -10.76
CA ALA A 149 -12.00 2.90 -9.48
C ALA A 149 -10.48 3.09 -9.41
N VAL A 150 -10.00 3.49 -8.25
CA VAL A 150 -8.58 3.75 -8.01
C VAL A 150 -8.17 3.09 -6.70
N PHE A 151 -7.32 2.06 -6.77
CA PHE A 151 -6.83 1.36 -5.60
C PHE A 151 -5.73 2.17 -4.90
N GLY A 152 -5.84 2.33 -3.59
CA GLY A 152 -4.87 2.99 -2.73
C GLY A 152 -4.45 2.10 -1.57
N GLY A 153 -3.19 2.19 -1.17
CA GLY A 153 -2.61 1.39 -0.07
C GLY A 153 -2.87 1.93 1.33
N GLY A 154 -3.87 2.81 1.51
CA GLY A 154 -4.15 3.43 2.81
C GLY A 154 -4.74 2.46 3.82
N ARG A 155 -4.22 2.47 5.05
CA ARG A 155 -4.66 1.60 6.15
C ARG A 155 -5.26 2.40 7.31
N ARG A 156 -6.21 1.82 8.07
CA ARG A 156 -6.94 2.52 9.15
C ARG A 156 -6.08 2.85 10.37
N ASP A 157 -5.05 2.06 10.64
CA ASP A 157 -4.13 2.22 11.77
C ASP A 157 -3.00 3.24 11.51
N GLU A 158 -2.76 3.63 10.25
CA GLU A 158 -1.68 4.57 9.87
C GLU A 158 -1.77 5.88 10.64
N GLU A 159 -3.00 6.40 10.78
CA GLU A 159 -3.28 7.70 11.37
C GLU A 159 -4.75 7.81 11.82
N LYS A 160 -4.99 8.59 12.88
CA LYS A 160 -6.33 8.78 13.48
C LYS A 160 -7.41 9.20 12.46
N ALA A 161 -7.08 10.08 11.52
CA ALA A 161 -8.02 10.57 10.50
C ALA A 161 -8.48 9.48 9.51
N ARG A 162 -7.75 8.36 9.42
CA ARG A 162 -8.13 7.19 8.61
C ARG A 162 -8.92 6.14 9.37
N ALA A 163 -9.05 6.24 10.71
CA ALA A 163 -9.74 5.23 11.51
C ALA A 163 -11.23 5.05 11.12
N LYS A 164 -11.84 6.06 10.51
CA LYS A 164 -13.23 6.05 10.01
C LYS A 164 -13.31 5.88 8.48
N GLU A 165 -12.19 5.60 7.81
CA GLU A 165 -12.18 5.43 6.36
C GLU A 165 -12.88 4.12 5.97
N ARG A 166 -13.63 4.19 4.88
CA ARG A 166 -14.31 3.07 4.25
C ARG A 166 -13.38 2.37 3.28
N VAL A 167 -13.67 1.12 2.94
CA VAL A 167 -12.95 0.42 1.87
C VAL A 167 -13.25 1.11 0.53
N PHE A 168 -14.52 1.47 0.27
CA PHE A 168 -14.99 2.21 -0.89
C PHE A 168 -15.32 3.64 -0.48
N SER A 169 -14.50 4.59 -0.94
CA SER A 169 -14.63 6.01 -0.64
C SER A 169 -15.01 6.75 -1.92
N LEU A 170 -16.28 7.19 -2.02
CA LEU A 170 -16.81 7.84 -3.21
C LEU A 170 -16.25 9.25 -3.35
N ARG A 171 -15.84 9.60 -4.57
CA ARG A 171 -15.38 10.94 -4.97
C ARG A 171 -16.32 11.50 -6.03
N ASP A 172 -16.56 12.81 -5.99
CA ASP A 172 -17.32 13.47 -7.05
C ASP A 172 -16.48 13.67 -8.32
N GLN A 173 -17.05 14.32 -9.34
CA GLN A 173 -16.40 14.56 -10.63
C GLN A 173 -15.13 15.44 -10.56
N PHE A 174 -14.93 16.18 -9.46
CA PHE A 174 -13.74 16.99 -9.21
C PHE A 174 -12.77 16.27 -8.27
N GLY A 175 -13.09 15.04 -7.84
CA GLY A 175 -12.30 14.29 -6.88
C GLY A 175 -12.57 14.63 -5.42
N ALA A 176 -13.56 15.48 -5.12
CA ALA A 176 -13.86 15.87 -3.76
C ALA A 176 -14.64 14.78 -3.01
N TRP A 177 -14.40 14.69 -1.71
CA TRP A 177 -15.09 13.77 -0.82
C TRP A 177 -16.28 14.42 -0.10
N ASP A 178 -17.46 13.81 -0.21
CA ASP A 178 -18.67 14.20 0.54
C ASP A 178 -19.05 13.09 1.56
N PRO A 179 -19.03 13.38 2.88
CA PRO A 179 -19.44 12.42 3.91
C PRO A 179 -20.86 11.89 3.74
N ARG A 180 -21.80 12.69 3.22
CA ARG A 180 -23.22 12.30 3.07
C ARG A 180 -23.45 11.30 1.96
N ARG A 181 -22.52 11.22 1.01
CA ARG A 181 -22.58 10.31 -0.15
C ARG A 181 -21.93 8.95 0.14
N GLN A 182 -21.25 8.82 1.26
CA GLN A 182 -20.56 7.59 1.63
C GLN A 182 -21.55 6.51 2.05
N ARG A 183 -21.30 5.27 1.60
CA ARG A 183 -22.25 4.17 1.76
C ARG A 183 -21.87 3.28 2.94
N PRO A 184 -22.84 2.76 3.71
CA PRO A 184 -22.59 1.69 4.66
C PRO A 184 -21.98 0.46 3.96
N GLU A 185 -20.97 -0.14 4.58
CA GLU A 185 -20.33 -1.37 4.12
C GLU A 185 -20.80 -2.47 5.07
N LEU A 186 -21.70 -3.33 4.60
CA LEU A 186 -22.25 -4.42 5.41
C LEU A 186 -21.64 -5.74 4.91
N TRP A 187 -21.07 -6.53 5.80
CA TRP A 187 -20.32 -7.74 5.46
C TRP A 187 -19.18 -7.45 4.45
N GLN A 188 -19.09 -8.25 3.39
CA GLN A 188 -18.16 -8.11 2.27
C GLN A 188 -18.92 -7.69 1.00
N LEU A 189 -20.02 -6.95 1.17
CA LEU A 189 -20.83 -6.39 0.09
C LEU A 189 -20.45 -4.92 -0.07
N TYR A 190 -19.89 -4.60 -1.22
CA TYR A 190 -19.50 -3.24 -1.58
C TYR A 190 -20.49 -2.69 -2.60
N ASN A 191 -20.65 -1.37 -2.64
CA ASN A 191 -21.49 -0.71 -3.64
C ASN A 191 -20.66 0.33 -4.37
N GLY A 192 -20.11 -0.07 -5.52
CA GLY A 192 -19.29 0.76 -6.40
C GLY A 192 -20.06 1.68 -7.34
N GLN A 193 -21.40 1.68 -7.34
CA GLN A 193 -22.19 2.49 -8.29
C GLN A 193 -21.86 3.98 -8.17
N HIS A 194 -21.56 4.66 -9.26
CA HIS A 194 -21.22 6.08 -9.28
C HIS A 194 -21.74 6.73 -10.56
N GLU A 195 -21.89 8.05 -10.54
CA GLU A 195 -22.34 8.79 -11.72
C GLU A 195 -21.19 8.97 -12.73
N PRO A 196 -21.49 9.18 -14.03
CA PRO A 196 -20.46 9.47 -15.02
C PRO A 196 -19.56 10.65 -14.61
N GLY A 197 -18.24 10.44 -14.66
CA GLY A 197 -17.23 11.44 -14.27
C GLY A 197 -16.80 11.32 -12.80
N GLU A 198 -17.58 10.65 -11.95
CA GLU A 198 -17.18 10.30 -10.59
C GLU A 198 -16.26 9.09 -10.57
N HIS A 199 -15.61 8.85 -9.42
CA HIS A 199 -14.80 7.67 -9.22
C HIS A 199 -14.80 7.24 -7.75
N VAL A 200 -14.35 6.02 -7.51
CA VAL A 200 -14.25 5.44 -6.17
C VAL A 200 -12.78 5.19 -5.83
N ARG A 201 -12.36 5.65 -4.66
CA ARG A 201 -11.10 5.25 -4.04
C ARG A 201 -11.32 3.96 -3.28
N VAL A 202 -10.52 2.93 -3.58
CA VAL A 202 -10.68 1.60 -3.00
C VAL A 202 -9.45 1.26 -2.19
N PHE A 203 -9.61 0.79 -0.95
CA PHE A 203 -8.51 0.55 -0.01
C PHE A 203 -8.46 -0.92 0.45
N PRO A 204 -7.91 -1.85 -0.37
CA PRO A 204 -7.88 -3.29 -0.05
C PRO A 204 -7.17 -3.63 1.25
N LEU A 205 -6.20 -2.80 1.66
CA LEU A 205 -5.41 -3.00 2.88
C LEU A 205 -6.00 -2.32 4.12
N SER A 206 -7.24 -1.82 4.07
CA SER A 206 -7.83 -1.01 5.16
C SER A 206 -7.74 -1.64 6.54
N ASN A 207 -7.90 -2.97 6.63
CA ASN A 207 -7.89 -3.74 7.88
C ASN A 207 -6.52 -4.24 8.31
N TRP A 208 -5.48 -3.98 7.51
CA TRP A 208 -4.13 -4.45 7.79
C TRP A 208 -3.43 -3.46 8.73
N THR A 209 -2.80 -3.96 9.78
CA THR A 209 -1.89 -3.17 10.61
C THR A 209 -0.48 -3.13 10.02
N GLU A 210 0.36 -2.24 10.53
CA GLU A 210 1.76 -2.20 10.08
C GLU A 210 2.46 -3.54 10.37
N LEU A 211 2.15 -4.16 11.50
CA LEU A 211 2.70 -5.46 11.85
C LEU A 211 2.22 -6.55 10.87
N ASP A 212 0.95 -6.54 10.46
CA ASP A 212 0.42 -7.49 9.47
C ASP A 212 1.13 -7.34 8.13
N VAL A 213 1.37 -6.10 7.67
CA VAL A 213 2.11 -5.82 6.43
C VAL A 213 3.51 -6.42 6.49
N TRP A 214 4.25 -6.22 7.58
CA TRP A 214 5.61 -6.77 7.73
C TRP A 214 5.62 -8.29 7.89
N GLN A 215 4.70 -8.86 8.66
CA GLN A 215 4.57 -10.31 8.80
C GLN A 215 4.20 -10.98 7.48
N TYR A 216 3.37 -10.33 6.66
CA TYR A 216 3.03 -10.82 5.33
C TYR A 216 4.21 -10.74 4.37
N ILE A 217 4.99 -9.65 4.42
CA ILE A 217 6.25 -9.52 3.66
C ILE A 217 7.22 -10.65 4.01
N GLU A 218 7.35 -10.99 5.30
CA GLU A 218 8.14 -12.12 5.76
C GLU A 218 7.59 -13.46 5.22
N HIS A 219 6.30 -13.71 5.42
CA HIS A 219 5.64 -14.97 5.05
C HIS A 219 5.74 -15.27 3.55
N GLU A 220 5.50 -14.25 2.71
CA GLU A 220 5.51 -14.37 1.26
C GLU A 220 6.91 -14.19 0.65
N GLY A 221 7.92 -13.83 1.45
CA GLY A 221 9.27 -13.56 0.98
C GLY A 221 9.34 -12.36 0.01
N ILE A 222 8.56 -11.31 0.27
CA ILE A 222 8.46 -10.14 -0.60
C ILE A 222 9.73 -9.29 -0.48
N GLU A 223 10.40 -9.08 -1.61
CA GLU A 223 11.54 -8.18 -1.72
C GLU A 223 11.10 -6.72 -1.45
N LEU A 224 11.89 -5.95 -0.70
CA LEU A 224 11.65 -4.52 -0.46
C LEU A 224 12.85 -3.66 -0.88
N PRO A 225 12.65 -2.36 -1.18
CA PRO A 225 13.74 -1.41 -1.31
C PRO A 225 14.61 -1.35 -0.04
N GLU A 226 15.93 -1.27 -0.20
CA GLU A 226 16.90 -1.31 0.91
C GLU A 226 16.69 -0.19 1.94
N ILE A 227 16.07 0.91 1.54
CA ILE A 227 15.77 2.07 2.39
C ILE A 227 14.93 1.72 3.63
N TYR A 228 14.17 0.63 3.58
CA TYR A 228 13.35 0.14 4.69
C TYR A 228 14.17 -0.55 5.79
N PHE A 229 15.42 -0.92 5.50
CA PHE A 229 16.35 -1.55 6.43
C PHE A 229 17.43 -0.57 6.88
N ALA A 230 18.04 -0.84 8.03
CA ALA A 230 19.05 0.01 8.63
C ALA A 230 20.30 0.11 7.73
N HIS A 231 20.64 1.33 7.35
CA HIS A 231 21.81 1.65 6.54
C HIS A 231 22.45 2.96 7.02
N ARG A 232 23.72 3.19 6.64
CA ARG A 232 24.37 4.47 6.92
C ARG A 232 23.91 5.50 5.89
N ARG A 233 23.38 6.63 6.35
CA ARG A 233 22.94 7.71 5.46
C ARG A 233 23.34 9.07 6.03
N LYS A 234 23.74 9.97 5.14
CA LYS A 234 23.91 11.38 5.47
C LYS A 234 22.54 12.01 5.64
N VAL A 235 22.30 12.59 6.80
CA VAL A 235 21.03 13.24 7.17
C VAL A 235 21.29 14.55 7.89
N PHE A 236 20.33 15.45 7.81
CA PHE A 236 20.33 16.72 8.53
C PHE A 236 19.02 16.87 9.29
N ARG A 237 19.02 17.68 10.36
CA ARG A 237 17.85 17.86 11.21
C ARG A 237 17.05 19.08 10.80
N ARG A 238 15.78 18.89 10.43
CA ARG A 238 14.82 19.97 10.14
C ARG A 238 13.48 19.64 10.79
N ASP A 239 12.90 20.59 11.51
CA ASP A 239 11.58 20.46 12.17
C ASP A 239 11.41 19.17 13.00
N GLY A 240 12.50 18.75 13.67
CA GLY A 240 12.53 17.57 14.52
C GLY A 240 12.54 16.23 13.77
N MET A 241 12.90 16.22 12.48
CA MET A 241 13.08 15.02 11.65
C MET A 241 14.49 14.93 11.08
N TRP A 242 14.96 13.71 10.81
CA TRP A 242 16.18 13.47 10.04
C TRP A 242 15.84 13.36 8.56
N LEU A 243 16.14 14.39 7.77
CA LEU A 243 15.91 14.38 6.32
C LEU A 243 17.20 14.00 5.58
N ALA A 244 17.04 13.32 4.45
CA ALA A 244 18.16 13.04 3.55
C ALA A 244 18.22 14.09 2.43
N PRO A 245 19.42 14.62 2.12
CA PRO A 245 19.58 15.47 0.94
C PRO A 245 19.35 14.65 -0.33
N GLY A 246 18.94 15.32 -1.39
CA GLY A 246 18.76 14.75 -2.72
C GLY A 246 18.60 15.85 -3.76
N ASP A 247 18.09 15.51 -4.94
CA ASP A 247 17.91 16.48 -6.02
C ASP A 247 16.90 17.59 -5.67
N TRP A 248 16.01 17.33 -4.71
CA TRP A 248 15.07 18.30 -4.16
C TRP A 248 15.74 19.39 -3.30
N GLY A 249 16.96 19.14 -2.81
CA GLY A 249 17.68 20.04 -1.93
C GLY A 249 18.41 19.35 -0.78
N GLY A 250 18.88 20.14 0.18
CA GLY A 250 19.70 19.65 1.27
C GLY A 250 19.67 20.56 2.50
N PRO A 251 20.68 20.48 3.37
CA PRO A 251 20.77 21.32 4.56
C PRO A 251 20.87 22.81 4.19
N ARG A 252 20.21 23.66 4.99
CA ARG A 252 20.36 25.13 4.98
C ARG A 252 21.59 25.54 5.79
N ASP A 253 22.02 26.81 5.70
CA ASP A 253 23.27 27.32 6.31
C ASP A 253 23.49 27.00 7.80
N ARG A 254 22.43 26.70 8.56
CA ARG A 254 22.49 26.37 10.00
C ARG A 254 22.26 24.88 10.30
N GLU A 255 21.98 24.07 9.30
CA GLU A 255 21.70 22.65 9.45
C GLU A 255 22.98 21.86 9.14
N GLU A 256 23.41 21.03 10.09
CA GLU A 256 24.59 20.21 9.93
C GLU A 256 24.24 18.86 9.30
N LEU A 257 25.04 18.45 8.31
CA LEU A 257 24.95 17.13 7.71
C LEU A 257 25.79 16.15 8.53
N CYS A 258 25.15 15.10 9.05
CA CYS A 258 25.83 14.04 9.80
C CYS A 258 25.49 12.66 9.22
N GLU A 259 26.37 11.69 9.39
CA GLU A 259 26.09 10.32 9.00
C GLU A 259 25.50 9.55 10.17
N ARG A 260 24.36 8.87 9.93
CA ARG A 260 23.63 8.11 10.94
C ARG A 260 23.24 6.74 10.41
N GLN A 261 23.07 5.78 11.31
CA GLN A 261 22.47 4.49 10.98
C GLN A 261 20.96 4.63 11.13
N VAL A 262 20.26 4.59 9.99
CA VAL A 262 18.84 4.90 9.92
C VAL A 262 18.11 3.94 8.98
N ARG A 263 16.79 3.86 9.15
CA ARG A 263 15.87 3.28 8.16
C ARG A 263 14.69 4.20 7.94
N TYR A 264 13.85 3.87 6.97
CA TYR A 264 12.61 4.60 6.71
C TYR A 264 11.42 3.69 6.98
N ARG A 265 10.52 4.12 7.89
CA ARG A 265 9.32 3.35 8.25
C ARG A 265 8.22 3.53 7.19
N THR A 266 8.05 4.77 6.74
CA THR A 266 7.23 5.17 5.58
C THR A 266 8.14 5.75 4.52
N VAL A 267 7.72 5.72 3.25
CA VAL A 267 8.43 6.41 2.17
C VAL A 267 7.44 7.21 1.33
N GLY A 268 7.68 8.52 1.22
CA GLY A 268 7.05 9.44 0.27
C GLY A 268 8.13 10.30 -0.36
N ASP A 269 7.90 11.60 -0.51
CA ASP A 269 8.94 12.53 -0.96
C ASP A 269 10.09 12.61 0.05
N MET A 270 11.33 12.61 -0.44
CA MET A 270 12.55 12.88 0.34
C MET A 270 12.47 14.20 1.10
N SER A 271 11.75 15.19 0.53
CA SER A 271 11.56 16.52 1.13
C SER A 271 10.74 16.52 2.41
N CYS A 272 9.92 15.50 2.67
CA CYS A 272 9.04 15.44 3.85
C CYS A 272 9.03 14.09 4.59
N THR A 273 9.89 13.14 4.19
CA THR A 273 10.03 11.83 4.84
C THR A 273 11.26 11.80 5.76
N GLY A 274 11.02 11.70 7.06
CA GLY A 274 12.03 11.57 8.09
C GLY A 274 12.53 10.14 8.26
N ALA A 275 13.86 9.99 8.31
CA ALA A 275 14.53 8.76 8.71
C ALA A 275 14.41 8.54 10.22
N VAL A 276 14.42 7.27 10.64
CA VAL A 276 14.43 6.87 12.05
C VAL A 276 15.73 6.16 12.37
N ASP A 277 16.33 6.49 13.52
CA ASP A 277 17.50 5.78 14.03
C ASP A 277 17.12 4.33 14.32
N SER A 278 17.82 3.38 13.70
CA SER A 278 17.50 1.95 13.81
C SER A 278 18.71 1.11 13.43
N SER A 279 18.82 -0.07 14.03
CA SER A 279 19.79 -1.11 13.67
C SER A 279 19.15 -2.28 12.92
N ALA A 280 17.85 -2.25 12.64
CA ALA A 280 17.11 -3.36 12.03
C ALA A 280 17.44 -3.49 10.53
N ALA A 281 18.33 -4.43 10.20
CA ALA A 281 18.83 -4.70 8.86
C ALA A 281 18.06 -5.82 8.13
N THR A 282 17.14 -6.51 8.82
CA THR A 282 16.33 -7.60 8.26
C THR A 282 14.83 -7.41 8.57
N VAL A 283 13.98 -8.12 7.83
CA VAL A 283 12.52 -8.11 8.05
C VAL A 283 12.18 -8.53 9.49
N GLN A 284 12.83 -9.58 9.99
CA GLN A 284 12.67 -10.10 11.36
C GLN A 284 13.02 -9.06 12.42
N GLU A 285 14.13 -8.35 12.23
CA GLU A 285 14.55 -7.29 13.15
C GLU A 285 13.59 -6.10 13.11
N VAL A 286 13.05 -5.75 11.94
CA VAL A 286 12.05 -4.69 11.80
C VAL A 286 10.75 -5.09 12.50
N ILE A 287 10.28 -6.33 12.34
CA ILE A 287 9.11 -6.87 13.05
C ILE A 287 9.32 -6.77 14.56
N THR A 288 10.51 -7.17 15.05
CA THR A 288 10.86 -7.11 16.47
C THR A 288 10.85 -5.67 17.00
N GLU A 289 11.39 -4.73 16.23
CA GLU A 289 11.40 -3.30 16.57
C GLU A 289 9.98 -2.71 16.61
N ILE A 290 9.13 -3.04 15.63
CA ILE A 290 7.74 -2.56 15.55
C ILE A 290 6.91 -3.10 16.71
N ALA A 291 7.05 -4.39 17.02
CA ALA A 291 6.33 -5.02 18.13
C ALA A 291 6.63 -4.38 19.50
N ALA A 292 7.81 -3.76 19.66
CA ALA A 292 8.20 -3.04 20.86
C ALA A 292 7.79 -1.55 20.87
N SER A 293 7.40 -1.00 19.72
CA SER A 293 7.10 0.43 19.56
C SER A 293 5.67 0.78 20.00
N ARG A 294 5.49 2.01 20.53
CA ARG A 294 4.19 2.58 20.92
C ARG A 294 3.77 3.76 20.04
N VAL A 295 4.54 4.08 19.01
CA VAL A 295 4.30 5.25 18.14
C VAL A 295 3.74 4.77 16.80
N THR A 296 2.73 5.48 16.28
CA THR A 296 2.13 5.19 14.96
C THR A 296 3.14 5.41 13.82
N GLU A 297 2.92 4.72 12.70
CA GLU A 297 3.85 4.67 11.57
C GLU A 297 4.19 6.07 11.01
N ARG A 298 3.14 6.81 10.62
CA ARG A 298 3.26 8.10 9.95
C ARG A 298 3.51 9.26 10.90
N GLY A 299 2.90 9.23 12.10
CA GLY A 299 3.06 10.30 13.10
C GLY A 299 4.50 10.48 13.58
N ALA A 300 5.32 9.43 13.54
CA ALA A 300 6.74 9.51 13.84
C ALA A 300 7.59 10.13 12.71
N SER A 301 7.21 9.88 11.44
CA SER A 301 8.12 9.94 10.29
C SER A 301 7.75 10.95 9.20
N ARG A 302 6.53 11.49 9.14
CA ARG A 302 6.12 12.43 8.07
C ARG A 302 5.76 13.81 8.59
N ALA A 303 6.36 14.84 7.98
CA ALA A 303 6.13 16.23 8.38
C ALA A 303 4.67 16.65 8.15
N ASP A 304 4.10 16.20 7.04
CA ASP A 304 2.77 16.59 6.58
C ASP A 304 1.62 16.04 7.43
N ASP A 305 1.89 15.00 8.24
CA ASP A 305 0.90 14.31 9.09
C ASP A 305 0.99 14.74 10.56
N ARG A 306 1.94 15.65 10.90
CA ARG A 306 1.96 16.31 12.22
C ARG A 306 0.98 17.48 12.30
N LEU A 307 0.29 17.81 11.21
CA LEU A 307 -0.76 18.82 11.15
C LEU A 307 -2.07 18.27 11.75
N SER A 308 -2.89 19.13 12.35
CA SER A 308 -4.11 18.76 13.11
C SER A 308 -5.12 17.94 12.28
N GLU A 309 -5.99 17.16 12.94
CA GLU A 309 -7.05 16.33 12.31
C GLU A 309 -7.86 17.08 11.23
N ALA A 310 -8.13 18.37 11.41
CA ALA A 310 -8.84 19.21 10.44
C ALA A 310 -8.12 19.30 9.08
N ALA A 311 -6.78 19.38 9.08
CA ALA A 311 -5.99 19.53 7.85
C ALA A 311 -6.10 18.31 6.92
N MET A 312 -6.37 17.12 7.48
CA MET A 312 -6.51 15.88 6.71
C MET A 312 -7.91 15.70 6.15
N GLU A 313 -8.95 16.10 6.89
CA GLU A 313 -10.31 16.16 6.34
C GLU A 313 -10.38 17.16 5.18
N ASP A 314 -9.68 18.29 5.28
CA ASP A 314 -9.58 19.27 4.21
C ASP A 314 -8.86 18.69 2.98
N ARG A 315 -7.74 17.98 3.16
CA ARG A 315 -7.06 17.26 2.06
C ARG A 315 -7.96 16.21 1.38
N LYS A 316 -8.81 15.50 2.13
CA LYS A 316 -9.80 14.56 1.54
C LYS A 316 -10.82 15.30 0.69
N ARG A 317 -11.29 16.48 1.14
CA ARG A 317 -12.19 17.34 0.36
C ARG A 317 -11.51 17.89 -0.90
N GLU A 318 -10.20 18.13 -0.85
CA GLU A 318 -9.41 18.57 -1.99
C GLU A 318 -9.06 17.44 -2.97
N GLY A 319 -9.33 16.18 -2.62
CA GLY A 319 -9.10 15.02 -3.50
C GLY A 319 -7.71 14.39 -3.41
N TYR A 320 -6.92 14.77 -2.40
CA TYR A 320 -5.57 14.22 -2.15
C TYR A 320 -5.57 12.72 -1.82
N PHE A 321 -6.67 12.21 -1.24
CA PHE A 321 -6.86 10.80 -0.89
C PHE A 321 -7.83 10.07 -1.80
#